data_AF-A0A7C5TKB7-F1
#
_entry.id   AF-A0A7C5TKB7-F1
#
_cell.length_a   1.000
_cell.length_b   1.000
_cell.length_c   1.000
_cell.angle_alpha   90.00
_cell.angle_beta   90.00
_cell.angle_gamma   90.00
#
_symmetry.space_group_name_H-M   'P 1'
#
loop_
_entity.id
_entity.type
_entity.pdbx_description
1 polymer ?
#
loop_
_entity_poly.entity_id
_entity_poly.type
_entity_poly.pdbx_seq_one_letter_code
_entity_poly.pdbx_strand_id
1 'polypeptide(L)' 'MGRRIRAQKIGRGSPPWKAPTHRRIAPVRYPQIDKPLRGLVEELLHEPGRGAPIAKIRLEDGTVFYNVAVE' A
#
# COMPACT_ATOMS: atom_id res chain seq x y z
N MET A 1 38.64 -12.47 11.98
CA MET A 1 37.68 -12.11 10.91
C MET A 1 36.28 -12.06 11.51
N GLY A 2 35.56 -10.94 11.39
CA GLY A 2 34.28 -10.72 12.11
C GLY A 2 33.05 -11.28 11.39
N ARG A 3 31.96 -11.54 12.13
CA ARG A 3 30.66 -11.88 11.55
C ARG A 3 30.00 -10.64 10.93
N ARG A 4 29.14 -10.85 9.93
CA ARG A 4 28.34 -9.77 9.32
C ARG A 4 27.45 -9.08 10.35
N ILE A 5 27.41 -7.76 10.30
CA ILE A 5 26.53 -6.92 11.13
C ILE A 5 25.07 -7.07 10.71
N ARG A 6 24.13 -6.68 11.59
CA ARG A 6 22.69 -6.82 11.35
C ARG A 6 22.22 -6.12 10.07
N ALA A 7 22.70 -4.91 9.79
CA ALA A 7 22.34 -4.15 8.60
C ALA A 7 22.68 -4.90 7.29
N GLN A 8 23.84 -5.56 7.24
CA GLN A 8 24.24 -6.39 6.09
C GLN A 8 23.32 -7.61 5.90
N LYS A 9 22.82 -8.19 7.00
CA LYS A 9 21.87 -9.31 6.94
C LYS A 9 20.49 -8.84 6.45
N ILE A 10 20.04 -7.67 6.91
CA ILE A 10 18.79 -7.03 6.48
C ILE A 10 18.86 -6.67 4.99
N GLY A 11 19.93 -6.01 4.54
CA GLY A 11 20.10 -5.59 3.14
C GLY A 11 20.12 -6.75 2.13
N ARG A 12 20.53 -7.97 2.55
CA ARG A 12 20.43 -9.18 1.74
C ARG A 12 18.96 -9.61 1.49
N GLY A 13 18.02 -9.19 2.34
CA GLY A 13 16.61 -9.53 2.21
C GLY A 13 16.31 -11.01 2.37
N SER A 14 17.02 -11.73 3.25
CA SER A 14 16.66 -13.12 3.57
C SER A 14 15.27 -13.17 4.26
N PRO A 15 14.54 -14.31 4.19
CA PRO A 15 13.15 -14.42 4.66
C PRO A 15 12.80 -13.74 6.00
N PRO A 16 13.60 -13.85 7.08
CA PRO A 16 13.27 -13.20 8.35
C PRO A 16 13.27 -11.66 8.30
N TRP A 17 13.86 -11.04 7.27
CA TRP A 17 13.95 -9.59 7.12
C TRP A 17 13.02 -9.04 6.02
N LYS A 18 12.25 -9.90 5.34
CA LYS A 18 11.32 -9.48 4.28
C LYS A 18 9.94 -9.19 4.86
N ALA A 19 9.32 -8.11 4.39
CA ALA A 19 7.92 -7.81 4.70
C ALA A 19 6.98 -8.83 4.03
N PRO A 20 5.92 -9.29 4.71
CA PRO A 20 4.91 -10.18 4.14
C PRO A 20 3.95 -9.40 3.20
N THR A 21 4.45 -8.99 2.03
CA THR A 21 3.70 -8.16 1.08
C THR A 21 2.48 -8.84 0.47
N HIS A 22 2.42 -10.17 0.48
CA HIS A 22 1.27 -10.96 0.00
C HIS A 22 -0.02 -10.74 0.81
N ARG A 23 0.07 -10.17 2.02
CA ARG A 23 -1.10 -9.84 2.85
C ARG A 23 -1.71 -8.48 2.55
N ARG A 24 -1.04 -7.67 1.73
CA ARG A 24 -1.53 -6.34 1.35
C ARG A 24 -2.74 -6.50 0.43
N ILE A 25 -3.75 -5.65 0.61
CA ILE A 25 -4.98 -5.71 -0.17
C ILE A 25 -4.71 -5.13 -1.55
N ALA A 26 -4.12 -3.94 -1.60
CA ALA A 26 -3.92 -3.22 -2.85
C ALA A 26 -2.79 -2.18 -2.76
N PRO A 27 -2.18 -1.82 -3.90
CA PRO A 27 -1.29 -0.67 -3.94
C PRO A 27 -2.08 0.61 -3.71
N VAL A 28 -1.77 1.32 -2.61
CA VAL A 28 -2.31 2.65 -2.34
C VAL A 28 -1.54 3.69 -3.14
N ARG A 29 -2.16 4.19 -4.21
CA ARG A 29 -1.62 5.21 -5.12
C ARG A 29 -2.75 5.95 -5.82
N TYR A 30 -2.51 7.23 -6.14
CA TYR A 30 -3.36 7.92 -7.10
C TYR A 30 -3.17 7.31 -8.49
N PRO A 31 -4.26 7.13 -9.25
CA PRO A 31 -4.16 6.78 -10.66
C PRO A 31 -3.54 7.95 -11.43
N GLN A 32 -3.01 7.68 -12.61
CA GLN A 32 -2.65 8.76 -13.52
C GLN A 32 -3.93 9.36 -14.07
N ILE A 33 -4.10 10.67 -13.90
CA ILE A 33 -5.31 11.41 -14.27
C ILE A 33 -4.89 12.59 -15.14
N ASP A 34 -5.46 12.67 -16.34
CA ASP A 34 -5.19 13.76 -17.28
C ASP A 34 -6.11 14.98 -17.05
N LYS A 35 -7.20 14.77 -16.31
CA LYS A 35 -8.26 15.76 -16.05
C LYS A 35 -8.75 15.63 -14.61
N PRO A 36 -9.29 16.70 -14.01
CA PRO A 36 -9.97 16.59 -12.73
C PRO A 36 -11.16 15.64 -12.85
N LEU A 37 -11.16 14.58 -12.04
CA LEU A 37 -12.24 13.60 -11.94
C LEU A 37 -12.84 13.66 -10.54
N ARG A 38 -14.14 13.40 -10.44
CA ARG A 38 -14.75 13.10 -9.14
C ARG A 38 -14.72 11.59 -8.91
N GLY A 39 -14.76 11.22 -7.65
CA GLY A 39 -14.82 9.83 -7.23
C GLY A 39 -15.73 9.67 -6.04
N LEU A 40 -16.28 8.47 -5.90
CA LEU A 40 -17.11 8.05 -4.79
C LEU A 40 -16.33 7.07 -3.92
N VAL A 41 -16.33 7.29 -2.61
CA VAL A 41 -15.77 6.34 -1.65
C VAL A 41 -16.76 5.20 -1.49
N GLU A 42 -16.41 4.01 -1.97
CA GLU A 42 -17.28 2.84 -1.92
C GLU A 42 -17.20 2.12 -0.58
N GLU A 43 -15.99 1.99 -0.03
CA GLU A 43 -15.75 1.15 1.13
C GLU A 43 -14.49 1.59 1.88
N LEU A 44 -14.49 1.38 3.20
CA LEU A 44 -13.32 1.51 4.06
C LEU A 44 -12.86 0.13 4.51
N LEU A 45 -11.62 -0.21 4.19
CA LEU A 45 -11.03 -1.54 4.37
C LEU A 45 -9.86 -1.50 5.36
N HIS A 46 -9.69 -2.56 6.13
CA HIS A 46 -8.53 -2.75 6.99
C HIS A 46 -7.40 -3.48 6.25
N GLU A 47 -6.26 -2.82 6.02
CA GLU A 47 -5.07 -3.46 5.46
C GLU A 47 -4.00 -3.75 6.53
N PRO A 48 -3.51 -5.01 6.64
CA PRO A 48 -2.45 -5.34 7.59
C PRO A 48 -1.13 -4.67 7.22
N GLY A 49 -0.50 -4.03 8.22
CA GLY A 49 0.84 -3.45 8.10
C GLY A 49 0.90 -1.98 7.66
N ARG A 50 -0.26 -1.32 7.47
CA ARG A 50 -0.32 0.12 7.15
C ARG A 50 -0.67 0.99 8.36
N GLY A 51 -1.30 0.42 9.39
CA GLY A 51 -1.65 1.13 10.64
C GLY A 51 -2.82 2.12 10.49
N ALA A 52 -3.42 2.23 9.30
CA ALA A 52 -4.54 3.10 8.98
C ALA A 52 -5.51 2.38 8.02
N PRO A 53 -6.81 2.72 8.04
CA PRO A 53 -7.77 2.21 7.08
C PRO A 53 -7.50 2.73 5.66
N ILE A 54 -7.91 1.95 4.67
CA ILE A 54 -7.82 2.27 3.24
C ILE A 54 -9.22 2.52 2.71
N ALA A 55 -9.38 3.59 1.93
CA ALA A 55 -10.58 3.85 1.16
C ALA A 55 -10.47 3.23 -0.25
N LYS A 56 -11.50 2.49 -0.65
CA LYS A 56 -11.75 2.09 -2.04
C LYS A 56 -12.53 3.20 -2.73
N ILE A 57 -11.95 3.81 -3.76
CA ILE A 57 -12.52 4.96 -4.45
C ILE A 57 -12.77 4.57 -5.90
N ARG A 58 -14.02 4.75 -6.36
CA ARG A 58 -14.41 4.59 -7.76
C ARG A 58 -14.54 5.96 -8.41
N LEU A 59 -13.78 6.19 -9.48
CA LEU A 59 -13.83 7.39 -10.28
C LEU A 59 -14.97 7.35 -11.32
N GLU A 60 -15.35 8.53 -11.82
CA GLU A 60 -16.39 8.69 -12.85
C GLU A 60 -16.08 7.94 -14.17
N ASP A 61 -14.81 7.75 -14.49
CA ASP A 61 -14.35 6.97 -15.65
C ASP A 61 -14.44 5.44 -15.45
N GLY A 62 -14.86 5.00 -14.26
CA GLY A 62 -14.95 3.59 -13.86
C GLY A 62 -13.66 3.05 -13.22
N THR A 63 -12.58 3.82 -13.17
CA THR A 63 -11.32 3.40 -12.56
C THR A 63 -11.48 3.26 -11.05
N VAL A 64 -11.03 2.14 -10.49
CA VAL A 64 -11.02 1.92 -9.03
C VAL A 64 -9.58 2.01 -8.54
N PHE A 65 -9.35 2.86 -7.53
CA PHE A 65 -8.07 2.94 -6.85
C PHE A 65 -8.25 2.96 -5.33
N TYR A 66 -7.16 2.72 -4.62
CA TYR A 66 -7.14 2.66 -3.17
C TYR A 66 -6.28 3.81 -2.63
N ASN A 67 -6.78 4.46 -1.59
CA ASN A 67 -6.05 5.53 -0.92
C ASN A 67 -6.13 5.42 0.60
N VAL A 68 -5.23 6.07 1.32
CA VAL A 68 -5.33 6.18 2.79
C VAL A 68 -6.57 6.99 3.11
N ALA A 69 -7.43 6.48 4.00
CA ALA A 69 -8.60 7.22 4.45
C ALA A 69 -8.18 8.36 5.40
N VAL A 70 -8.85 9.51 5.27
CA VAL A 70 -8.64 10.70 6.10
C VAL A 70 -9.87 10.88 7.00
N GLU A 71 -9.68 11.48 8.18
CA GLU A 71 -10.74 11.85 9.15
C GLU A 71 -11.53 13.08 8.70
#